data_AF-A0A016U2Y0-F1
#
_entry.id   AF-A0A016U2Y0-F1
#
_cell.length_a   1.000
_cell.length_b   1.000
_cell.length_c   1.000
_cell.angle_alpha   90.00
_cell.angle_beta   90.00
_cell.angle_gamma   90.00
#
_symmetry.space_group_name_H-M   'P 1'
#
loop_
_entity.id
_entity.type
_entity.pdbx_description
1 polymer ?
#
loop_
_entity_poly.entity_id
_entity_poly.type
_entity_poly.pdbx_seq_one_letter_code
_entity_poly.pdbx_strand_id
1 'polypeptide(L)'
;METAVDAALGAGYRLFDTAKFYFNEADLGEALQVCLPRHNLKREDVYITTKIYPTSSSGFYEEVERTVVESLNALQTTYLDLVLIHFPKTKESSTDDPNNATHRKNTYLALEKIKANGKVRSVGVSNYEIHHIEEIKKYGQDLPAVLQVEFHPHFTREHLKDYCTSNGIFFQAFSSLARHNEELLGHENVRKLAKKYNTSAQIVLLSWALSQGVGIIPKSAQPLRIAENMKTTEIQLDGDEIILLKNLNKDKNYVRCEGWLLIFSDGMSSLQNVKGGAVKLNSGYYIPLFGLGTYELTGNEAFNSEQQTLMNILNRCGRL
;
A
#
# COMPACT_ATOMS: atom_id res chain seq x y z
N MET A 1 1.61 -13.40 12.30
CA MET A 1 0.65 -12.64 11.47
C MET A 1 -0.68 -12.41 12.18
N GLU A 2 -1.41 -13.47 12.58
CA GLU A 2 -2.79 -13.40 13.13
C GLU A 2 -3.07 -12.19 14.05
N THR A 3 -2.30 -12.00 15.12
CA THR A 3 -2.48 -10.91 16.10
C THR A 3 -2.53 -9.50 15.48
N ALA A 4 -1.81 -9.27 14.37
CA ALA A 4 -1.82 -8.00 13.65
C ALA A 4 -3.03 -7.86 12.72
N VAL A 5 -3.47 -8.96 12.08
CA VAL A 5 -4.66 -8.99 11.23
C VAL A 5 -5.94 -8.84 12.07
N ASP A 6 -6.03 -9.53 13.21
CA ASP A 6 -7.16 -9.43 14.14
C ASP A 6 -7.33 -8.00 14.67
N ALA A 7 -6.23 -7.39 15.15
CA ALA A 7 -6.19 -6.02 15.60
C ALA A 7 -6.56 -5.02 14.48
N ALA A 8 -6.15 -5.28 13.23
CA ALA A 8 -6.50 -4.44 12.09
C ALA A 8 -7.99 -4.53 11.74
N LEU A 9 -8.54 -5.74 11.63
CA LEU A 9 -9.97 -5.95 11.34
C LEU A 9 -10.86 -5.32 12.42
N GLY A 10 -10.52 -5.50 13.70
CA GLY A 10 -11.22 -4.91 14.84
C GLY A 10 -11.09 -3.38 14.92
N ALA A 11 -9.95 -2.81 14.51
CA ALA A 11 -9.77 -1.36 14.40
C ALA A 11 -10.49 -0.74 13.18
N GLY A 12 -10.97 -1.56 12.24
CA GLY A 12 -11.75 -1.12 11.07
C GLY A 12 -11.00 -1.12 9.75
N TYR A 13 -9.77 -1.65 9.68
CA TYR A 13 -9.04 -1.83 8.42
C TYR A 13 -9.78 -2.79 7.49
N ARG A 14 -9.86 -2.45 6.20
CA ARG A 14 -10.42 -3.32 5.14
C ARG A 14 -9.50 -3.48 3.93
N LEU A 15 -8.26 -3.00 3.97
CA LEU A 15 -7.24 -3.26 2.93
C LEU A 15 -6.00 -3.91 3.56
N PHE A 16 -5.51 -4.96 2.90
CA PHE A 16 -4.26 -5.64 3.23
C PHE A 16 -3.32 -5.59 2.03
N ASP A 17 -2.13 -5.02 2.22
CA ASP A 17 -1.09 -4.91 1.20
C ASP A 17 0.05 -5.88 1.52
N THR A 18 0.20 -6.90 0.66
CA THR A 18 1.29 -7.87 0.70
C THR A 18 2.09 -7.85 -0.61
N ALA A 19 3.06 -8.75 -0.74
CA ALA A 19 3.69 -9.09 -1.99
C ALA A 19 4.27 -10.50 -1.91
N LYS A 20 4.35 -11.19 -3.04
CA LYS A 20 5.02 -12.51 -3.12
C LYS A 20 6.48 -12.47 -2.67
N PHE A 21 7.15 -11.32 -2.86
CA PHE A 21 8.51 -11.05 -2.41
C PHE A 21 8.65 -10.88 -0.87
N TYR A 22 7.54 -10.78 -0.13
CA TYR A 22 7.57 -10.69 1.34
C TYR A 22 7.58 -12.08 2.01
N PHE A 23 7.35 -13.16 1.24
CA PHE A 23 7.35 -14.56 1.69
C PHE A 23 6.36 -14.90 2.82
N ASN A 24 5.34 -14.07 3.05
CA ASN A 24 4.34 -14.20 4.12
C ASN A 24 2.88 -14.14 3.61
N GLU A 25 2.66 -14.43 2.32
CA GLU A 25 1.31 -14.55 1.75
C GLU A 25 0.51 -15.69 2.39
N ALA A 26 1.18 -16.80 2.76
CA ALA A 26 0.58 -17.92 3.48
C ALA A 26 0.11 -17.51 4.89
N ASP A 27 0.99 -16.89 5.69
CA ASP A 27 0.64 -16.36 7.01
C ASP A 27 -0.57 -15.41 6.96
N LEU A 28 -0.69 -14.61 5.90
CA LEU A 28 -1.83 -13.69 5.70
C LEU A 28 -3.11 -14.44 5.32
N GLY A 29 -3.02 -15.44 4.45
CA GLY A 29 -4.16 -16.30 4.11
C GLY A 29 -4.72 -17.02 5.33
N GLU A 30 -3.86 -17.67 6.11
CA GLU A 30 -4.23 -18.34 7.37
C GLU A 30 -4.87 -17.37 8.36
N ALA A 31 -4.25 -16.21 8.58
CA ALA A 31 -4.77 -15.18 9.47
C ALA A 31 -6.15 -14.64 9.02
N LEU A 32 -6.38 -14.47 7.72
CA LEU A 32 -7.67 -13.99 7.22
C LEU A 32 -8.77 -15.05 7.35
N GLN A 33 -8.50 -16.33 7.09
CA GLN A 33 -9.46 -17.42 7.31
C GLN A 33 -9.91 -17.50 8.79
N VAL A 34 -8.98 -17.28 9.72
CA VAL A 34 -9.25 -17.31 11.16
C VAL A 34 -9.94 -16.04 11.67
N CYS A 35 -9.50 -14.86 11.24
CA CYS A 35 -9.96 -13.59 11.80
C CYS A 35 -11.22 -13.02 11.13
N LEU A 36 -11.46 -13.21 9.83
CA LEU A 36 -12.65 -12.64 9.18
C LEU A 36 -13.96 -13.08 9.86
N PRO A 37 -14.18 -14.36 10.20
CA PRO A 37 -15.39 -14.79 10.93
C PRO A 37 -15.52 -14.18 12.33
N ARG A 38 -14.40 -13.95 13.05
CA ARG A 38 -14.42 -13.35 14.41
C ARG A 38 -15.00 -11.93 14.39
N HIS A 39 -14.74 -11.18 13.31
CA HIS A 39 -15.21 -9.81 13.12
C HIS A 39 -16.53 -9.74 12.33
N ASN A 40 -17.19 -10.88 12.08
CA ASN A 40 -18.38 -11.03 11.22
C ASN A 40 -18.18 -10.44 9.81
N LEU A 41 -17.03 -10.74 9.21
CA LEU A 41 -16.62 -10.34 7.86
C LEU A 41 -16.42 -11.56 6.98
N LYS A 42 -16.43 -11.33 5.68
CA LYS A 42 -16.18 -12.30 4.61
C LYS A 42 -15.04 -11.84 3.71
N ARG A 43 -14.68 -12.67 2.73
CA ARG A 43 -13.65 -12.34 1.73
C ARG A 43 -14.00 -11.08 0.93
N GLU A 44 -15.27 -10.86 0.61
CA GLU A 44 -15.75 -9.70 -0.13
C GLU A 44 -15.75 -8.38 0.66
N ASP A 45 -15.64 -8.42 1.99
CA ASP A 45 -15.57 -7.22 2.85
C ASP A 45 -14.15 -6.63 2.94
N VAL A 46 -13.14 -7.35 2.43
CA VAL A 46 -11.72 -6.93 2.46
C VAL A 46 -11.11 -6.86 1.06
N TYR A 47 -10.16 -5.95 0.90
CA TYR A 47 -9.41 -5.71 -0.33
C TYR A 47 -7.99 -6.24 -0.17
N ILE A 48 -7.61 -7.23 -0.98
CA ILE A 48 -6.26 -7.83 -0.94
C ILE A 48 -5.44 -7.37 -2.14
N THR A 49 -4.36 -6.66 -1.85
CA THR A 49 -3.31 -6.26 -2.80
C THR A 49 -2.11 -7.19 -2.66
N THR A 50 -1.64 -7.77 -3.77
CA THR A 50 -0.30 -8.39 -3.85
C THR A 50 0.52 -7.83 -5.01
N LYS A 51 1.81 -8.19 -5.07
CA LYS A 51 2.76 -7.70 -6.06
C LYS A 51 3.64 -8.83 -6.58
N ILE A 52 3.84 -8.84 -7.89
CA ILE A 52 4.74 -9.77 -8.60
C ILE A 52 5.85 -8.99 -9.30
N TYR A 53 7.03 -9.59 -9.48
CA TYR A 53 8.05 -9.01 -10.36
C TYR A 53 7.75 -9.36 -11.83
N PRO A 54 8.17 -8.52 -12.80
CA PRO A 54 8.29 -8.93 -14.18
C PRO A 54 9.15 -10.18 -14.34
N THR A 55 8.79 -11.05 -15.27
CA THR A 55 9.57 -12.25 -15.62
C THR A 55 10.41 -12.05 -16.87
N SER A 56 11.55 -12.73 -16.94
CA SER A 56 12.39 -12.92 -18.12
C SER A 56 12.15 -14.26 -18.83
N SER A 57 11.21 -15.08 -18.35
CA SER A 57 10.81 -16.34 -18.98
C SER A 57 10.21 -16.11 -20.36
N SER A 58 10.60 -16.92 -21.36
CA SER A 58 9.98 -16.90 -22.69
C SER A 58 8.51 -17.34 -22.66
N GLY A 59 8.11 -18.18 -21.70
CA GLY A 59 6.72 -18.49 -21.37
C GLY A 59 6.08 -17.42 -20.48
N PHE A 60 6.05 -16.17 -20.97
CA PHE A 60 5.66 -15.00 -20.17
C PHE A 60 4.27 -15.13 -19.54
N TYR A 61 3.29 -15.62 -20.30
CA TYR A 61 1.90 -15.71 -19.82
C TYR A 61 1.76 -16.82 -18.78
N GLU A 62 2.35 -17.98 -19.05
CA GLU A 62 2.29 -19.18 -18.22
C GLU A 62 3.00 -18.94 -16.87
N GLU A 63 4.13 -18.25 -16.90
CA GLU A 63 4.89 -17.88 -15.70
C GLU A 63 4.15 -16.87 -14.83
N VAL A 64 3.51 -15.86 -15.44
CA VAL A 64 2.71 -14.87 -14.72
C VAL A 64 1.40 -15.48 -14.18
N GLU A 65 0.72 -16.33 -14.95
CA GLU A 65 -0.48 -17.04 -14.47
C GLU A 65 -0.15 -18.01 -13.34
N ARG A 66 0.92 -18.81 -13.47
CA ARG A 66 1.45 -19.62 -12.35
C ARG A 66 1.73 -18.75 -11.13
N THR A 67 2.42 -17.62 -11.34
CA THR A 67 2.82 -16.74 -10.24
C THR A 67 1.61 -16.20 -9.48
N VAL A 68 0.54 -15.82 -10.18
CA VAL A 68 -0.73 -15.36 -9.58
C VAL A 68 -1.51 -16.51 -8.92
N VAL A 69 -1.55 -17.70 -9.52
CA VAL A 69 -2.21 -18.89 -8.93
C VAL A 69 -1.55 -19.33 -7.63
N GLU A 70 -0.21 -19.27 -7.55
CA GLU A 70 0.52 -19.55 -6.30
C GLU A 70 0.17 -18.54 -5.19
N SER A 71 0.03 -17.24 -5.50
CA SER A 71 -0.40 -16.23 -4.52
C SER A 71 -1.88 -16.38 -4.13
N LEU A 72 -2.77 -16.75 -5.07
CA LEU A 72 -4.17 -17.10 -4.77
C LEU A 72 -4.27 -18.28 -3.79
N ASN A 73 -3.47 -19.32 -4.00
CA ASN A 73 -3.40 -20.49 -3.13
C ASN A 73 -2.85 -20.12 -1.74
N ALA A 74 -1.77 -19.34 -1.67
CA ALA A 74 -1.17 -18.90 -0.41
C ALA A 74 -2.12 -18.01 0.41
N LEU A 75 -2.81 -17.07 -0.25
CA LEU A 75 -3.82 -16.20 0.34
C LEU A 75 -5.18 -16.89 0.56
N GLN A 76 -5.26 -18.20 0.26
CA GLN A 76 -6.42 -19.06 0.43
C GLN A 76 -7.72 -18.46 -0.14
N THR A 77 -7.64 -17.94 -1.38
CA THR A 77 -8.74 -17.20 -1.99
C THR A 77 -8.87 -17.42 -3.50
N THR A 78 -10.07 -17.22 -4.04
CA THR A 78 -10.40 -17.45 -5.46
C THR A 78 -10.18 -16.24 -6.37
N TYR A 79 -9.98 -15.05 -5.80
CA TYR A 79 -9.66 -13.83 -6.54
C TYR A 79 -8.78 -12.86 -5.74
N LEU A 80 -8.00 -12.04 -6.44
CA LEU A 80 -7.26 -10.91 -5.89
C LEU A 80 -7.93 -9.59 -6.28
N ASP A 81 -7.94 -8.60 -5.38
CA ASP A 81 -8.55 -7.30 -5.68
C ASP A 81 -7.61 -6.43 -6.52
N LEU A 82 -6.31 -6.54 -6.25
CA LEU A 82 -5.25 -5.84 -6.96
C LEU A 82 -3.99 -6.69 -7.09
N VAL A 83 -3.46 -6.78 -8.31
CA VAL A 83 -2.09 -7.26 -8.55
C VAL A 83 -1.26 -6.12 -9.12
N LEU A 84 -0.18 -5.77 -8.42
CA LEU A 84 0.79 -4.78 -8.88
C LEU A 84 2.01 -5.46 -9.53
N ILE A 85 2.52 -4.87 -10.60
CA ILE A 85 3.91 -5.13 -11.01
C ILE A 85 4.83 -4.37 -10.05
N HIS A 86 5.58 -5.10 -9.22
CA HIS A 86 6.29 -4.58 -8.03
C HIS A 86 7.39 -3.56 -8.36
N PHE A 87 8.08 -3.74 -9.48
CA PHE A 87 9.12 -2.84 -9.99
C PHE A 87 9.11 -2.84 -11.54
N PRO A 88 9.62 -1.78 -12.19
CA PRO A 88 9.68 -1.67 -13.66
C PRO A 88 10.78 -2.52 -14.31
N LYS A 89 11.39 -3.45 -13.58
CA LYS A 89 12.44 -4.38 -14.02
C LYS A 89 12.22 -5.75 -13.38
N THR A 90 12.78 -6.82 -13.94
CA THR A 90 12.83 -8.13 -13.24
C THR A 90 13.63 -7.98 -11.93
N LYS A 91 13.55 -8.95 -11.02
CA LYS A 91 14.33 -8.91 -9.77
C LYS A 91 15.84 -8.92 -10.06
N GLU A 92 16.27 -9.73 -11.03
CA GLU A 92 17.66 -10.01 -11.40
C GLU A 92 18.28 -9.01 -12.38
N SER A 93 17.49 -8.41 -13.29
CA SER A 93 17.97 -7.42 -14.29
C SER A 93 18.55 -6.17 -13.62
N SER A 94 19.51 -5.52 -14.28
CA SER A 94 19.90 -4.15 -13.92
C SER A 94 18.78 -3.15 -14.28
N THR A 95 18.89 -1.89 -13.83
CA THR A 95 17.89 -0.85 -14.15
C THR A 95 17.91 -0.47 -15.64
N ASP A 96 19.10 -0.49 -16.23
CA ASP A 96 19.43 -0.14 -17.61
C ASP A 96 19.35 -1.32 -18.61
N ASP A 97 18.99 -2.53 -18.14
CA ASP A 97 18.76 -3.68 -19.02
C ASP A 97 17.69 -3.36 -20.09
N PRO A 98 18.04 -3.36 -21.40
CA PRO A 98 17.12 -2.96 -22.47
C PRO A 98 15.91 -3.90 -22.58
N ASN A 99 16.00 -5.12 -22.05
CA ASN A 99 14.89 -6.07 -22.04
C ASN A 99 13.80 -5.69 -21.03
N ASN A 100 14.07 -4.78 -20.08
CA ASN A 100 13.09 -4.36 -19.07
C ASN A 100 11.79 -3.85 -19.70
N ALA A 101 11.83 -3.11 -20.81
CA ALA A 101 10.62 -2.67 -21.52
C ALA A 101 9.77 -3.85 -22.03
N THR A 102 10.43 -4.90 -22.57
CA THR A 102 9.77 -6.15 -22.98
C THR A 102 9.19 -6.91 -21.78
N HIS A 103 9.95 -7.00 -20.68
CA HIS A 103 9.51 -7.64 -19.45
C HIS A 103 8.29 -6.94 -18.83
N ARG A 104 8.29 -5.60 -18.76
CA ARG A 104 7.13 -4.79 -18.36
C ARG A 104 5.91 -5.07 -19.24
N LYS A 105 6.08 -4.96 -20.57
CA LYS A 105 5.01 -5.16 -21.56
C LYS A 105 4.35 -6.52 -21.42
N ASN A 106 5.13 -7.60 -21.48
CA ASN A 106 4.60 -8.95 -21.49
C ASN A 106 3.94 -9.31 -20.14
N THR A 107 4.48 -8.81 -19.03
CA THR A 107 3.89 -9.00 -17.69
C THR A 107 2.55 -8.28 -17.55
N TYR A 108 2.44 -7.03 -18.04
CA TYR A 108 1.20 -6.26 -17.97
C TYR A 108 0.08 -6.89 -18.82
N LEU A 109 0.38 -7.25 -20.08
CA LEU A 109 -0.57 -7.92 -20.97
C LEU A 109 -1.03 -9.29 -20.42
N ALA A 110 -0.15 -10.03 -19.74
CA ALA A 110 -0.53 -11.26 -19.06
C ALA A 110 -1.48 -11.01 -17.88
N LEU A 111 -1.23 -9.97 -17.07
CA LEU A 111 -2.12 -9.57 -15.98
C LEU A 111 -3.49 -9.08 -16.49
N GLU A 112 -3.56 -8.34 -17.60
CA GLU A 112 -4.84 -7.96 -18.23
C GLU A 112 -5.65 -9.17 -18.70
N LYS A 113 -5.00 -10.19 -19.28
CA LYS A 113 -5.66 -11.46 -19.65
C LYS A 113 -6.13 -12.24 -18.41
N ILE A 114 -5.36 -12.22 -17.32
CA ILE A 114 -5.75 -12.85 -16.04
C ILE A 114 -6.91 -12.09 -15.37
N LYS A 115 -6.97 -10.75 -15.52
CA LYS A 115 -8.12 -9.91 -15.14
C LYS A 115 -9.37 -10.27 -15.93
N ALA A 116 -9.26 -10.41 -17.25
CA ALA A 116 -10.38 -10.86 -18.11
C ALA A 116 -10.89 -12.26 -17.73
N ASN A 117 -10.01 -13.14 -17.21
CA ASN A 117 -10.35 -14.46 -16.67
C ASN A 117 -10.93 -14.41 -15.22
N GLY A 118 -11.20 -13.23 -14.65
CA GLY A 118 -11.87 -13.05 -13.34
C GLY A 118 -11.04 -13.37 -12.10
N LYS A 119 -9.81 -13.86 -12.24
CA LYS A 119 -8.90 -14.18 -11.12
C LYS A 119 -8.35 -12.94 -10.41
N VAL A 120 -8.34 -11.80 -11.10
CA VAL A 120 -7.83 -10.51 -10.62
C VAL A 120 -8.85 -9.43 -10.99
N ARG A 121 -9.24 -8.57 -10.04
CA ARG A 121 -10.17 -7.47 -10.28
C ARG A 121 -9.47 -6.26 -10.92
N SER A 122 -8.32 -5.88 -10.39
CA SER A 122 -7.55 -4.71 -10.82
C SER A 122 -6.09 -5.04 -11.07
N VAL A 123 -5.50 -4.44 -12.10
CA VAL A 123 -4.07 -4.52 -12.42
C VAL A 123 -3.46 -3.15 -12.18
N GLY A 124 -2.31 -3.08 -11.53
CA GLY A 124 -1.59 -1.83 -11.28
C GLY A 124 -0.07 -2.01 -11.34
N VAL A 125 0.64 -0.98 -10.90
CA VAL A 125 2.11 -0.93 -10.92
C VAL A 125 2.66 -0.31 -9.63
N SER A 126 3.92 -0.60 -9.32
CA SER A 126 4.63 -0.05 -8.17
C SER A 126 6.07 0.30 -8.56
N ASN A 127 6.58 1.42 -8.04
CA ASN A 127 7.89 1.99 -8.44
C ASN A 127 7.99 2.32 -9.95
N TYR A 128 6.84 2.56 -10.59
CA TYR A 128 6.75 3.03 -11.97
C TYR A 128 6.73 4.55 -12.02
N GLU A 129 7.16 5.08 -13.16
CA GLU A 129 7.36 6.51 -13.43
C GLU A 129 6.61 6.86 -14.73
N ILE A 130 6.46 8.15 -15.08
CA ILE A 130 5.68 8.52 -16.28
C ILE A 130 6.09 7.73 -17.52
N HIS A 131 7.39 7.64 -17.82
CA HIS A 131 7.86 6.98 -19.03
C HIS A 131 7.48 5.48 -19.07
N HIS A 132 7.42 4.83 -17.91
CA HIS A 132 6.95 3.44 -17.78
C HIS A 132 5.42 3.30 -17.98
N ILE A 133 4.62 4.33 -17.70
CA ILE A 133 3.16 4.31 -17.91
C ILE A 133 2.81 4.78 -19.34
N GLU A 134 3.59 5.70 -19.91
CA GLU A 134 3.57 6.07 -21.32
C GLU A 134 4.07 4.94 -22.25
N GLU A 135 4.77 3.94 -21.72
CA GLU A 135 4.95 2.64 -22.38
C GLU A 135 3.64 1.84 -22.40
N ILE A 136 2.99 1.67 -21.24
CA ILE A 136 1.73 0.90 -21.10
C ILE A 136 0.64 1.44 -22.04
N LYS A 137 0.50 2.76 -22.18
CA LYS A 137 -0.42 3.42 -23.13
C LYS A 137 -0.29 2.97 -24.59
N LYS A 138 0.85 2.37 -24.97
CA LYS A 138 1.14 1.93 -26.35
C LYS A 138 0.79 0.46 -26.60
N TYR A 139 0.35 -0.30 -25.58
CA TYR A 139 0.05 -1.73 -25.73
C TYR A 139 -1.06 -2.28 -24.83
N GLY A 140 -1.30 -1.72 -23.64
CA GLY A 140 -2.35 -2.16 -22.74
C GLY A 140 -3.74 -1.76 -23.26
N GLN A 141 -4.78 -2.47 -22.80
CA GLN A 141 -6.17 -2.08 -23.04
C GLN A 141 -6.63 -1.06 -21.99
N ASP A 142 -6.27 -1.30 -20.73
CA ASP A 142 -6.51 -0.39 -19.61
C ASP A 142 -5.22 0.28 -19.15
N LEU A 143 -5.35 1.51 -18.64
CA LEU A 143 -4.31 2.14 -17.83
C LEU A 143 -4.20 1.46 -16.46
N PRO A 144 -3.03 1.51 -15.78
CA PRO A 144 -2.88 0.92 -14.46
C PRO A 144 -3.92 1.47 -13.49
N ALA A 145 -4.57 0.61 -12.71
CA ALA A 145 -5.59 1.01 -11.75
C ALA A 145 -4.98 1.75 -10.55
N VAL A 146 -3.78 1.35 -10.14
CA VAL A 146 -3.05 1.92 -9.00
C VAL A 146 -1.58 2.12 -9.39
N LEU A 147 -1.00 3.22 -8.94
CA LEU A 147 0.45 3.39 -8.82
C LEU A 147 0.82 3.45 -7.33
N GLN A 148 1.62 2.49 -6.87
CA GLN A 148 2.11 2.44 -5.49
C GLN A 148 3.60 2.83 -5.41
N VAL A 149 3.94 3.93 -4.73
CA VAL A 149 5.30 4.50 -4.67
C VAL A 149 5.65 5.02 -3.27
N GLU A 150 6.93 5.25 -2.98
CA GLU A 150 7.31 5.99 -1.78
C GLU A 150 6.85 7.44 -1.88
N PHE A 151 6.11 7.93 -0.87
CA PHE A 151 5.61 9.30 -0.83
C PHE A 151 5.47 9.78 0.63
N HIS A 152 6.12 10.89 0.94
CA HIS A 152 6.20 11.51 2.27
C HIS A 152 6.77 12.94 2.15
N PRO A 153 6.70 13.81 3.17
CA PRO A 153 7.14 15.21 3.04
C PRO A 153 8.58 15.46 2.55
N HIS A 154 9.54 14.56 2.76
CA HIS A 154 10.90 14.66 2.18
C HIS A 154 11.02 14.27 0.68
N PHE A 155 9.97 13.66 0.11
CA PHE A 155 9.89 13.20 -1.27
C PHE A 155 8.43 13.26 -1.72
N THR A 156 7.99 14.48 -2.04
CA THR A 156 6.56 14.79 -2.21
C THR A 156 5.97 14.27 -3.52
N ARG A 157 6.80 13.89 -4.50
CA ARG A 157 6.41 13.33 -5.81
C ARG A 157 5.22 14.04 -6.46
N GLU A 158 5.08 15.36 -6.26
CA GLU A 158 3.86 16.12 -6.59
C GLU A 158 3.44 15.91 -8.04
N HIS A 159 4.41 15.99 -8.95
CA HIS A 159 4.15 15.73 -10.33
C HIS A 159 3.61 14.29 -10.50
N LEU A 160 4.27 13.23 -10.02
CA LEU A 160 3.81 11.85 -10.27
C LEU A 160 2.43 11.55 -9.64
N LYS A 161 2.14 12.12 -8.47
CA LYS A 161 0.80 12.11 -7.84
C LYS A 161 -0.24 12.67 -8.80
N ASP A 162 0.01 13.87 -9.31
CA ASP A 162 -0.96 14.52 -10.18
C ASP A 162 -1.10 13.73 -11.48
N TYR A 163 -0.03 13.20 -12.09
CA TYR A 163 -0.09 12.38 -13.32
C TYR A 163 -1.06 11.21 -13.21
N CYS A 164 -0.98 10.49 -12.09
CA CYS A 164 -1.91 9.40 -11.83
C CYS A 164 -3.37 9.88 -11.91
N THR A 165 -3.61 11.12 -11.46
CA THR A 165 -4.94 11.70 -11.43
C THR A 165 -5.53 11.96 -12.84
N SER A 166 -4.83 12.42 -13.89
CA SER A 166 -5.41 12.52 -15.28
C SER A 166 -5.76 11.16 -15.86
N ASN A 167 -5.00 10.16 -15.46
CA ASN A 167 -5.00 8.87 -16.11
C ASN A 167 -5.96 7.89 -15.38
N GLY A 168 -6.79 8.41 -14.45
CA GLY A 168 -7.70 7.63 -13.61
C GLY A 168 -6.99 6.62 -12.70
N ILE A 169 -5.69 6.80 -12.48
CA ILE A 169 -4.83 5.93 -11.71
C ILE A 169 -4.89 6.39 -10.26
N PHE A 170 -5.21 5.49 -9.34
CA PHE A 170 -5.17 5.81 -7.93
C PHE A 170 -3.72 5.86 -7.42
N PHE A 171 -3.35 6.94 -6.74
CA PHE A 171 -2.00 7.12 -6.21
C PHE A 171 -1.93 6.66 -4.74
N GLN A 172 -1.05 5.69 -4.46
CA GLN A 172 -0.92 5.06 -3.15
C GLN A 172 0.53 5.16 -2.63
N ALA A 173 0.68 5.63 -1.40
CA ALA A 173 1.96 5.78 -0.74
C ALA A 173 2.34 4.55 0.10
N PHE A 174 3.53 4.01 -0.14
CA PHE A 174 4.26 3.21 0.82
C PHE A 174 5.34 4.06 1.53
N SER A 175 5.94 3.54 2.61
CA SER A 175 7.01 4.21 3.36
C SER A 175 6.68 5.63 3.88
N SER A 176 5.42 6.00 4.10
CA SER A 176 4.97 7.36 4.45
C SER A 176 5.61 7.99 5.71
N LEU A 177 6.31 7.19 6.54
CA LEU A 177 7.13 7.64 7.66
C LEU A 177 8.64 7.80 7.32
N ALA A 178 9.01 7.83 6.03
CA ALA A 178 10.39 7.89 5.52
C ALA A 178 11.34 6.87 6.19
N ARG A 179 10.91 5.59 6.25
CA ARG A 179 11.60 4.50 7.01
C ARG A 179 11.96 4.88 8.47
N HIS A 180 11.11 5.68 9.13
CA HIS A 180 11.31 6.28 10.47
C HIS A 180 12.48 7.28 10.56
N ASN A 181 12.73 8.05 9.50
CA ASN A 181 13.75 9.09 9.49
C ASN A 181 13.53 10.13 10.62
N GLU A 182 14.50 10.21 11.53
CA GLU A 182 14.42 11.05 12.74
C GLU A 182 14.39 12.55 12.44
N GLU A 183 15.00 12.99 11.33
CA GLU A 183 14.97 14.39 10.90
C GLU A 183 13.52 14.81 10.54
N LEU A 184 12.81 13.99 9.76
CA LEU A 184 11.41 14.24 9.40
C LEU A 184 10.48 14.16 10.62
N LEU A 185 10.58 13.10 11.42
CA LEU A 185 9.77 12.92 12.64
C LEU A 185 10.10 13.96 13.72
N GLY A 186 11.33 14.49 13.71
CA GLY A 186 11.84 15.51 14.61
C GLY A 186 11.50 16.94 14.19
N HIS A 187 11.13 17.16 12.93
CA HIS A 187 11.00 18.50 12.35
C HIS A 187 9.99 19.38 13.10
N GLU A 188 10.31 20.66 13.29
CA GLU A 188 9.50 21.57 14.11
C GLU A 188 8.07 21.72 13.59
N ASN A 189 7.86 21.81 12.27
CA ASN A 189 6.53 21.84 11.66
C ASN A 189 5.71 20.58 11.99
N VAL A 190 6.32 19.38 11.87
CA VAL A 190 5.65 18.11 12.20
C VAL A 190 5.30 18.08 13.70
N ARG A 191 6.21 18.52 14.58
CA ARG A 191 5.96 18.62 16.03
C ARG A 191 4.94 19.69 16.42
N LYS A 192 4.85 20.79 15.67
CA LYS A 192 3.84 21.85 15.84
C LYS A 192 2.44 21.32 15.50
N LEU A 193 2.31 20.59 14.39
CA LEU A 193 1.07 19.95 13.98
C LEU A 193 0.67 18.80 14.93
N ALA A 194 1.64 18.00 15.39
CA ALA A 194 1.40 16.95 16.38
C ALA A 194 0.80 17.53 17.68
N LYS A 195 1.26 18.72 18.10
CA LYS A 195 0.64 19.48 19.20
C LYS A 195 -0.74 20.05 18.85
N LYS A 196 -0.95 20.66 17.66
CA LYS A 196 -2.27 21.18 17.22
C LYS A 196 -3.34 20.08 17.28
N TYR A 197 -3.02 18.90 16.78
CA TYR A 197 -3.95 17.76 16.66
C TYR A 197 -3.90 16.79 17.86
N ASN A 198 -3.19 17.10 18.94
CA ASN A 198 -3.02 16.26 20.13
C ASN A 198 -2.67 14.78 19.79
N THR A 199 -1.71 14.60 18.89
CA THR A 199 -1.38 13.31 18.27
C THR A 199 0.14 13.13 18.11
N SER A 200 0.58 12.00 17.54
CA SER A 200 2.01 11.73 17.31
C SER A 200 2.50 12.28 15.97
N ALA A 201 3.81 12.49 15.85
CA ALA A 201 4.44 12.88 14.59
C ALA A 201 4.16 11.86 13.46
N GLN A 202 4.06 10.57 13.79
CA GLN A 202 3.73 9.50 12.86
C GLN A 202 2.33 9.69 12.28
N ILE A 203 1.32 9.98 13.11
CA ILE A 203 -0.05 10.24 12.64
C ILE A 203 -0.10 11.50 11.77
N VAL A 204 0.62 12.57 12.12
CA VAL A 204 0.70 13.78 11.25
C VAL A 204 1.23 13.45 9.85
N LEU A 205 2.29 12.66 9.73
CA LEU A 205 2.87 12.28 8.44
C LEU A 205 1.94 11.38 7.61
N LEU A 206 1.21 10.48 8.26
CA LEU A 206 0.19 9.66 7.61
C LEU A 206 -1.01 10.53 7.17
N SER A 207 -1.49 11.43 8.04
CA SER A 207 -2.63 12.30 7.76
C SER A 207 -2.30 13.30 6.67
N TRP A 208 -1.06 13.76 6.55
CA TRP A 208 -0.63 14.62 5.44
C TRP A 208 -0.84 13.97 4.07
N ALA A 209 -0.58 12.67 3.94
CA ALA A 209 -0.85 11.95 2.69
C ALA A 209 -2.36 11.74 2.50
N LEU A 210 -3.07 11.22 3.51
CA LEU A 210 -4.50 10.93 3.43
C LEU A 210 -5.34 12.19 3.13
N SER A 211 -4.97 13.34 3.70
CA SER A 211 -5.60 14.65 3.49
C SER A 211 -5.52 15.15 2.04
N GLN A 212 -4.65 14.56 1.22
CA GLN A 212 -4.47 14.86 -0.21
C GLN A 212 -5.14 13.80 -1.13
N GLY A 213 -5.95 12.90 -0.57
CA GLY A 213 -6.57 11.79 -1.30
C GLY A 213 -5.62 10.63 -1.64
N VAL A 214 -4.39 10.65 -1.12
CA VAL A 214 -3.39 9.59 -1.34
C VAL A 214 -3.67 8.42 -0.42
N GLY A 215 -3.84 7.22 -0.99
CA GLY A 215 -3.99 6.00 -0.21
C GLY A 215 -2.72 5.67 0.58
N ILE A 216 -2.84 5.11 1.77
CA ILE A 216 -1.70 4.80 2.65
C ILE A 216 -1.78 3.40 3.26
N ILE A 217 -0.62 2.76 3.35
CA ILE A 217 -0.46 1.37 3.84
C ILE A 217 0.59 1.22 4.97
N PRO A 218 0.41 1.87 6.14
CA PRO A 218 1.34 1.74 7.26
C PRO A 218 1.48 0.28 7.76
N LYS A 219 2.71 -0.23 7.84
CA LYS A 219 3.04 -1.51 8.50
C LYS A 219 3.13 -1.32 10.02
N SER A 220 2.52 -2.24 10.77
CA SER A 220 2.80 -2.45 12.19
C SER A 220 2.52 -3.90 12.58
N ALA A 221 3.40 -4.48 13.41
CA ALA A 221 3.14 -5.77 14.09
C ALA A 221 2.45 -5.59 15.46
N GLN A 222 2.32 -4.34 15.91
CA GLN A 222 1.94 -3.97 17.28
C GLN A 222 0.45 -3.61 17.34
N PRO A 223 -0.42 -4.40 18.01
CA PRO A 223 -1.87 -4.15 18.06
C PRO A 223 -2.26 -2.73 18.48
N LEU A 224 -1.60 -2.19 19.52
CA LEU A 224 -1.84 -0.82 19.99
C LEU A 224 -1.50 0.24 18.94
N ARG A 225 -0.44 0.05 18.14
CA ARG A 225 -0.09 0.97 17.04
C ARG A 225 -0.98 0.79 15.82
N ILE A 226 -1.46 -0.43 15.55
CA ILE A 226 -2.45 -0.69 14.49
C ILE A 226 -3.75 0.06 14.82
N ALA A 227 -4.25 -0.07 16.04
CA ALA A 227 -5.41 0.70 16.49
C ALA A 227 -5.16 2.22 16.50
N GLU A 228 -4.00 2.68 17.00
CA GLU A 228 -3.65 4.11 17.02
C GLU A 228 -3.51 4.71 15.62
N ASN A 229 -2.99 3.96 14.65
CA ASN A 229 -2.88 4.39 13.26
C ASN A 229 -4.24 4.82 12.67
N MET A 230 -5.37 4.28 13.14
CA MET A 230 -6.70 4.70 12.68
C MET A 230 -7.05 6.17 13.00
N LYS A 231 -6.39 6.81 13.99
CA LYS A 231 -6.53 8.27 14.25
C LYS A 231 -6.21 9.11 13.01
N THR A 232 -5.40 8.58 12.10
CA THR A 232 -5.12 9.20 10.79
C THR A 232 -6.41 9.54 10.03
N THR A 233 -7.40 8.65 10.08
CA THR A 233 -8.70 8.78 9.39
C THR A 233 -9.64 9.81 10.02
N GLU A 234 -9.25 10.38 11.16
CA GLU A 234 -10.01 11.37 11.93
C GLU A 234 -9.37 12.77 11.84
N ILE A 235 -8.24 12.90 11.15
CA ILE A 235 -7.44 14.12 11.03
C ILE A 235 -7.29 14.53 9.56
N GLN A 236 -7.96 15.62 9.20
CA GLN A 236 -7.77 16.36 7.96
C GLN A 236 -6.85 17.56 8.24
N LEU A 237 -5.75 17.66 7.49
CA LEU A 237 -4.93 18.88 7.43
C LEU A 237 -5.57 19.87 6.45
N ASP A 238 -5.42 21.16 6.75
CA ASP A 238 -5.82 22.23 5.84
C ASP A 238 -4.76 22.49 4.74
N GLY A 239 -5.08 23.35 3.78
CA GLY A 239 -4.21 23.64 2.63
C GLY A 239 -2.87 24.25 3.02
N ASP A 240 -2.84 25.14 4.01
CA ASP A 240 -1.62 25.79 4.49
C ASP A 240 -0.73 24.77 5.23
N GLU A 241 -1.31 23.81 5.94
CA GLU A 241 -0.59 22.72 6.60
C GLU A 241 -0.05 21.67 5.64
N ILE A 242 -0.80 21.35 4.59
CA ILE A 242 -0.32 20.51 3.48
C ILE A 242 0.89 21.17 2.82
N ILE A 243 0.83 22.48 2.58
CA ILE A 243 1.93 23.29 2.05
C ILE A 243 3.11 23.36 3.03
N LEU A 244 2.86 23.57 4.33
CA LEU A 244 3.88 23.66 5.39
C LEU A 244 4.73 22.39 5.50
N LEU A 245 4.14 21.22 5.25
CA LEU A 245 4.84 19.94 5.20
C LEU A 245 5.41 19.64 3.81
N LYS A 246 4.70 19.97 2.71
CA LYS A 246 5.25 19.90 1.34
C LYS A 246 6.57 20.64 1.20
N ASN A 247 6.71 21.79 1.85
CA ASN A 247 7.93 22.61 1.84
C ASN A 247 9.13 21.96 2.57
N LEU A 248 8.97 20.75 3.13
CA LEU A 248 10.07 19.92 3.62
C LEU A 248 10.70 19.03 2.53
N ASN A 249 10.25 19.14 1.27
CA ASN A 249 10.73 18.32 0.17
C ASN A 249 12.23 18.48 -0.06
N LYS A 250 12.90 17.35 -0.30
CA LYS A 250 14.34 17.23 -0.56
C LYS A 250 14.63 16.36 -1.79
N ASP A 251 13.58 15.98 -2.52
CA ASP A 251 13.57 14.95 -3.57
C ASP A 251 14.27 13.64 -3.14
N LYS A 252 14.21 13.35 -1.84
CA LYS A 252 15.02 12.32 -1.19
C LYS A 252 14.20 11.09 -0.86
N ASN A 253 14.29 10.10 -1.74
CA ASN A 253 13.83 8.75 -1.43
C ASN A 253 14.69 8.12 -0.29
N TYR A 254 14.02 7.25 0.46
CA TYR A 254 14.58 6.30 1.42
C TYR A 254 14.36 4.84 0.91
N VAL A 255 13.57 4.67 -0.16
CA VAL A 255 13.40 3.48 -1.00
C VAL A 255 13.37 3.93 -2.48
N ARG A 256 14.46 3.66 -3.23
CA ARG A 256 14.79 4.22 -4.58
C ARG A 256 13.67 4.13 -5.67
N CYS A 257 13.32 5.26 -6.35
CA CYS A 257 12.80 5.46 -7.77
C CYS A 257 12.06 6.86 -7.97
N GLU A 258 11.79 7.39 -9.22
CA GLU A 258 11.66 8.87 -9.59
C GLU A 258 10.65 9.38 -10.76
N GLY A 259 9.57 10.20 -10.48
CA GLY A 259 8.88 11.28 -11.35
C GLY A 259 7.76 11.07 -12.47
N TRP A 260 6.91 11.99 -13.05
CA TRP A 260 6.35 13.42 -12.93
C TRP A 260 5.40 13.85 -14.18
N LEU A 261 4.17 14.50 -14.43
CA LEU A 261 2.95 15.31 -13.91
C LEU A 261 1.53 15.14 -14.70
N LEU A 262 0.32 15.51 -14.13
CA LEU A 262 -1.09 15.92 -14.67
C LEU A 262 -2.45 15.15 -14.35
N ILE A 263 -3.62 15.85 -14.18
CA ILE A 263 -4.88 15.59 -13.33
C ILE A 263 -6.28 15.17 -14.00
N PHE A 264 -7.24 14.50 -13.27
CA PHE A 264 -8.77 14.37 -13.35
C PHE A 264 -9.51 12.96 -13.35
N SER A 265 -10.58 12.76 -12.50
CA SER A 265 -11.51 11.56 -12.38
C SER A 265 -13.04 11.95 -12.30
N ASP A 266 -14.13 11.19 -11.94
CA ASP A 266 -14.43 9.94 -11.17
C ASP A 266 -15.90 9.36 -11.42
N GLY A 267 -16.41 8.33 -10.68
CA GLY A 267 -17.87 7.96 -10.58
C GLY A 267 -18.26 6.50 -10.15
N MET A 268 -19.18 6.30 -9.17
CA MET A 268 -19.07 5.38 -7.98
C MET A 268 -19.56 3.88 -8.00
N SER A 269 -19.33 3.08 -6.92
CA SER A 269 -19.79 1.67 -6.59
C SER A 269 -19.48 1.22 -5.12
N SER A 270 -19.78 -0.02 -4.69
CA SER A 270 -20.21 -0.36 -3.29
C SER A 270 -19.19 -0.43 -2.12
N LEU A 271 -17.87 -0.54 -2.33
CA LEU A 271 -16.89 -0.49 -1.21
C LEU A 271 -16.69 0.94 -0.64
N GLN A 272 -17.49 1.90 -1.14
CA GLN A 272 -17.71 3.28 -0.69
C GLN A 272 -17.45 3.57 0.80
N ASN A 273 -18.06 2.80 1.70
CA ASN A 273 -18.35 3.23 3.08
C ASN A 273 -17.47 2.57 4.15
N VAL A 274 -16.16 2.50 3.90
CA VAL A 274 -15.16 2.02 4.89
C VAL A 274 -14.59 3.18 5.72
N LYS A 275 -14.09 2.89 6.94
CA LYS A 275 -13.43 3.92 7.77
C LYS A 275 -12.14 4.41 7.08
N GLY A 276 -12.00 5.73 6.96
CA GLY A 276 -10.97 6.37 6.14
C GLY A 276 -11.35 6.60 4.68
N GLY A 277 -12.52 6.14 4.23
CA GLY A 277 -13.01 6.33 2.86
C GLY A 277 -12.39 5.37 1.83
N ALA A 278 -12.94 5.40 0.62
CA ALA A 278 -12.49 4.60 -0.51
C ALA A 278 -12.68 5.35 -1.84
N VAL A 279 -11.82 5.07 -2.82
CA VAL A 279 -11.82 5.67 -4.16
C VAL A 279 -12.14 4.60 -5.21
N LYS A 280 -12.81 4.99 -6.29
CA LYS A 280 -13.01 4.10 -7.43
C LYS A 280 -11.80 4.15 -8.37
N LEU A 281 -11.36 2.97 -8.77
CA LEU A 281 -10.30 2.77 -9.74
C LEU A 281 -10.85 2.87 -11.18
N ASN A 282 -10.00 3.21 -12.14
CA ASN A 282 -10.34 3.07 -13.57
C ASN A 282 -10.78 1.64 -13.96
N SER A 283 -10.38 0.62 -13.20
CA SER A 283 -10.83 -0.77 -13.33
C SER A 283 -12.31 -1.02 -12.97
N GLY A 284 -13.01 -0.01 -12.44
CA GLY A 284 -14.40 -0.11 -12.00
C GLY A 284 -14.59 -0.56 -10.54
N TYR A 285 -13.53 -1.09 -9.92
CA TYR A 285 -13.52 -1.54 -8.52
C TYR A 285 -13.16 -0.42 -7.55
N TYR A 286 -13.28 -0.69 -6.24
CA TYR A 286 -13.06 0.27 -5.16
C TYR A 286 -11.91 -0.14 -4.27
N ILE A 287 -11.05 0.81 -3.92
CA ILE A 287 -9.94 0.60 -2.99
C ILE A 287 -10.12 1.48 -1.73
N PRO A 288 -10.04 0.92 -0.51
CA PRO A 288 -9.93 1.72 0.71
C PRO A 288 -8.70 2.63 0.68
N LEU A 289 -8.86 3.88 1.15
CA LEU A 289 -7.74 4.82 1.28
C LEU A 289 -6.75 4.41 2.39
N PHE A 290 -7.14 3.54 3.31
CA PHE A 290 -6.37 3.14 4.48
C PHE A 290 -6.22 1.62 4.58
N GLY A 291 -4.99 1.12 4.70
CA GLY A 291 -4.69 -0.32 4.74
C GLY A 291 -3.49 -0.70 5.58
N LEU A 292 -3.34 -2.00 5.85
CA LEU A 292 -2.21 -2.57 6.59
C LEU A 292 -1.18 -3.12 5.60
N GLY A 293 0.04 -2.58 5.62
CA GLY A 293 1.18 -3.17 4.91
C GLY A 293 1.75 -4.36 5.69
N THR A 294 1.97 -5.50 5.04
CA THR A 294 2.44 -6.74 5.70
C THR A 294 3.95 -7.00 5.57
N TYR A 295 4.72 -6.10 4.95
CA TYR A 295 6.17 -6.26 4.82
C TYR A 295 6.86 -6.57 6.16
N GLU A 296 7.73 -7.59 6.19
CA GLU A 296 8.41 -8.10 7.40
C GLU A 296 7.46 -8.68 8.51
N LEU A 297 6.13 -8.66 8.37
CA LEU A 297 5.23 -9.33 9.34
C LEU A 297 5.37 -10.85 9.25
N THR A 298 6.13 -11.43 10.16
CA THR A 298 6.27 -12.89 10.33
C THR A 298 5.64 -13.34 11.65
N GLY A 299 5.51 -14.65 11.87
CA GLY A 299 4.94 -15.21 13.11
C GLY A 299 5.53 -14.64 14.40
N ASN A 300 6.85 -14.39 14.44
CA ASN A 300 7.57 -14.09 15.70
C ASN A 300 7.58 -12.59 16.09
N GLU A 301 7.25 -11.64 15.19
CA GLU A 301 7.34 -10.19 15.51
C GLU A 301 6.34 -9.74 16.59
N ALA A 302 5.21 -10.44 16.77
CA ALA A 302 4.17 -10.07 17.74
C ALA A 302 4.48 -10.55 19.18
N PHE A 303 5.20 -11.65 19.34
CA PHE A 303 5.30 -12.38 20.62
C PHE A 303 6.14 -11.61 21.67
N ASN A 304 7.20 -10.93 21.24
CA ASN A 304 8.07 -10.17 22.13
C ASN A 304 7.37 -8.95 22.75
N SER A 305 6.40 -8.36 22.05
CA SER A 305 5.68 -7.17 22.51
C SER A 305 4.67 -7.42 23.61
N GLU A 306 4.00 -8.57 23.63
CA GLU A 306 3.08 -8.91 24.71
C GLU A 306 3.85 -9.17 26.01
N GLN A 307 4.96 -9.91 25.95
CA GLN A 307 5.87 -10.05 27.10
C GLN A 307 6.42 -8.70 27.58
N GLN A 308 6.86 -7.82 26.67
CA GLN A 308 7.38 -6.51 27.06
C GLN A 308 6.29 -5.59 27.63
N THR A 309 5.04 -5.72 27.17
CA THR A 309 3.90 -4.97 27.71
C THR A 309 3.47 -5.51 29.07
N LEU A 310 3.36 -6.83 29.25
CA LEU A 310 3.11 -7.44 30.58
C LEU A 310 4.22 -7.09 31.57
N MET A 311 5.50 -7.16 31.18
CA MET A 311 6.61 -6.75 32.04
C MET A 311 6.53 -5.26 32.43
N ASN A 312 6.11 -4.38 31.52
CA ASN A 312 5.89 -2.96 31.83
C ASN A 312 4.68 -2.70 32.75
N ILE A 313 3.67 -3.58 32.74
CA ILE A 313 2.53 -3.53 33.66
C ILE A 313 2.94 -4.08 35.04
N LEU A 314 3.58 -5.25 35.10
CA LEU A 314 4.07 -5.88 36.32
C LEU A 314 5.07 -4.98 37.07
N ASN A 315 6.01 -4.35 36.36
CA ASN A 315 6.96 -3.38 36.94
C ASN A 315 6.31 -2.08 37.44
N ARG A 316 5.05 -1.79 37.07
CA ARG A 316 4.26 -0.67 37.62
C ARG A 316 3.43 -1.10 38.84
N CYS A 317 2.92 -2.33 38.85
CA CYS A 317 2.18 -2.86 40.01
C CYS A 317 3.10 -3.21 41.19
N GLY A 318 4.35 -3.60 40.94
CA GLY A 318 5.36 -3.91 41.98
C GLY A 318 6.00 -2.70 42.67
N ARG A 319 5.30 -1.56 42.79
CA ARG A 319 5.78 -0.33 43.45
C ARG A 319 4.68 0.39 44.26
N LEU A 320 3.94 -0.39 45.05
CA LEU A 320 3.11 0.06 46.18
C LEU A 320 3.43 -0.83 47.39
#